data_AF-A0A0M3KGF0-F1
#
_entry.id   AF-A0A0M3KGF0-F1
#
_cell.length_a   1.000
_cell.length_b   1.000
_cell.length_c   1.000
_cell.angle_alpha   90.00
_cell.angle_beta   90.00
_cell.angle_gamma   90.00
#
_symmetry.space_group_name_H-M   'P 1'
#
loop_
_entity.id
_entity.type
_entity.pdbx_description
1 polymer ?
#
loop_
_entity_poly.entity_id
_entity_poly.type
_entity_poly.pdbx_seq_one_letter_code
_entity_poly.pdbx_strand_id
1 'polypeptide(L)'
;MTINEWEDVNIKLSVKPKMRDGLIFYTSRGKEGQDHADNFISVGLRRGKVVYRYDVGDGLEEIASTYPVRANEWHRIELKNNKDKAVLYVDSHDIVEKKNEGFAISEAPPTNISIGGMENIQSKPQAGFARGFDGVISELLVSGRPIDIGEEALASFGIVEQSTICSINPCQHGGLCVPANVHRGFACNCERTDGFEGEFCERRSRKCNGEKCAAGSCVLDESNGSHSCLCPYGRIG
;
A
#
# COMPACT_ATOMS: atom_id res chain seq x y z
N MET A 1 -14.66 9.55 -6.28
CA MET A 1 -15.16 8.32 -6.92
C MET A 1 -16.42 8.66 -7.70
N THR A 2 -16.60 8.09 -8.89
CA THR A 2 -17.83 8.18 -9.71
C THR A 2 -18.79 7.02 -9.39
N ILE A 3 -20.04 7.08 -9.86
CA ILE A 3 -21.00 5.98 -9.66
C ILE A 3 -20.52 4.67 -10.30
N ASN A 4 -19.92 4.73 -11.49
CA ASN A 4 -19.38 3.54 -12.16
C ASN A 4 -18.19 2.96 -11.39
N GLU A 5 -17.33 3.81 -10.82
CA GLU A 5 -16.23 3.38 -9.95
C GLU A 5 -16.72 2.79 -8.61
N TRP A 6 -17.97 3.08 -8.22
CA TRP A 6 -18.62 2.50 -7.04
C TRP A 6 -19.31 1.17 -7.35
N GLU A 7 -19.86 1.03 -8.55
CA GLU A 7 -20.39 -0.26 -9.05
C GLU A 7 -19.30 -1.27 -9.42
N ASP A 8 -18.07 -0.81 -9.69
CA ASP A 8 -16.87 -1.62 -9.95
C ASP A 8 -15.67 -1.03 -9.20
N VAL A 9 -15.63 -1.30 -7.90
CA VAL A 9 -14.64 -0.71 -7.00
C VAL A 9 -13.37 -1.55 -6.97
N ASN A 10 -12.22 -0.88 -7.04
CA ASN A 10 -10.91 -1.47 -6.79
C ASN A 10 -10.16 -0.63 -5.76
N ILE A 11 -9.88 -1.18 -4.58
CA ILE A 11 -9.13 -0.48 -3.53
C ILE A 11 -7.85 -1.26 -3.24
N LYS A 12 -6.71 -0.57 -3.24
CA LYS A 12 -5.41 -1.13 -2.88
C LYS A 12 -4.83 -0.39 -1.70
N LEU A 13 -4.32 -1.16 -0.74
CA LEU A 13 -3.71 -0.68 0.50
C LEU A 13 -2.37 -1.39 0.69
N SER A 14 -1.35 -0.65 1.11
CA SER A 14 -0.12 -1.22 1.65
C SER A 14 -0.01 -0.89 3.13
N VAL A 15 0.05 -1.92 3.97
CA VAL A 15 0.02 -1.78 5.43
C VAL A 15 1.10 -2.60 6.11
N LYS A 16 1.61 -2.08 7.24
CA LYS A 16 2.50 -2.80 8.15
C LYS A 16 1.88 -2.79 9.56
N PRO A 17 1.15 -3.84 9.96
CA PRO A 17 0.42 -3.86 11.23
C PRO A 17 1.35 -4.06 12.41
N LYS A 18 1.17 -3.28 13.49
CA LYS A 18 1.76 -3.58 14.81
C LYS A 18 0.84 -4.46 15.65
N MET A 19 -0.47 -4.27 15.50
CA MET A 19 -1.51 -4.98 16.25
C MET A 19 -2.35 -5.90 15.36
N ARG A 20 -2.97 -6.91 15.97
CA ARG A 20 -3.79 -7.92 15.29
C ARG A 20 -5.25 -7.51 15.05
N ASP A 21 -5.67 -6.41 15.64
CA ASP A 21 -7.06 -5.94 15.59
C ASP A 21 -7.09 -4.43 15.38
N GLY A 22 -7.84 -3.98 14.38
CA GLY A 22 -8.02 -2.55 14.10
C GLY A 22 -8.55 -2.25 12.70
N LEU A 23 -9.35 -1.19 12.60
CA LEU A 23 -9.93 -0.69 11.35
C LEU A 23 -8.89 0.07 10.53
N ILE A 24 -8.65 -0.39 9.29
CA ILE A 24 -7.68 0.21 8.36
C ILE A 24 -8.36 1.21 7.42
N PHE A 25 -9.48 0.83 6.81
CA PHE A 25 -10.17 1.61 5.81
C PHE A 25 -11.67 1.56 6.08
N TYR A 26 -12.33 2.70 5.99
CA TYR A 26 -13.79 2.76 6.03
C TYR A 26 -14.32 3.86 5.13
N THR A 27 -15.40 3.56 4.44
CA THR A 27 -16.21 4.57 3.77
C THR A 27 -17.66 4.12 3.79
N SER A 28 -18.57 5.07 3.91
CA SER A 28 -19.99 4.75 3.94
C SER A 28 -20.82 5.88 3.37
N ARG A 29 -21.93 5.50 2.76
CA ARG A 29 -23.05 6.37 2.44
C ARG A 29 -24.18 6.04 3.39
N GLY A 30 -24.68 7.05 4.10
CA GLY A 30 -25.92 6.95 4.86
C GLY A 30 -26.78 8.17 4.55
N LYS A 31 -28.09 8.04 4.72
CA LYS A 31 -29.00 9.17 4.71
C LYS A 31 -28.73 10.09 5.90
N GLU A 32 -28.78 11.39 5.65
CA GLU A 32 -28.59 12.42 6.68
C GLU A 32 -29.58 12.18 7.83
N GLY A 33 -29.08 12.04 9.06
CA GLY A 33 -29.90 11.74 10.25
C GLY A 33 -30.17 10.26 10.53
N GLN A 34 -29.58 9.31 9.79
CA GLN A 34 -29.60 7.88 10.14
C GLN A 34 -28.25 7.39 10.67
N ASP A 35 -28.29 6.57 11.72
CA ASP A 35 -27.09 5.96 12.32
C ASP A 35 -26.51 4.82 11.48
N HIS A 36 -27.36 4.17 10.66
CA HIS A 36 -26.98 3.11 9.75
C HIS A 36 -26.60 3.65 8.37
N ALA A 37 -25.51 3.13 7.82
CA ALA A 37 -25.14 3.36 6.43
C ALA A 37 -25.99 2.44 5.54
N ASP A 38 -26.59 2.98 4.49
CA ASP A 38 -27.28 2.20 3.45
C ASP A 38 -26.27 1.35 2.67
N ASN A 39 -25.10 1.91 2.37
CA ASN A 39 -24.01 1.22 1.68
C ASN A 39 -22.66 1.56 2.32
N PHE A 40 -21.77 0.58 2.48
CA PHE A 40 -20.46 0.84 3.06
C PHE A 40 -19.41 -0.16 2.62
N ILE A 41 -18.14 0.21 2.82
CA ILE A 41 -16.99 -0.66 2.71
C ILE A 41 -16.14 -0.46 3.97
N SER A 42 -15.76 -1.55 4.63
CA SER A 42 -14.77 -1.54 5.71
C SER A 42 -13.73 -2.64 5.54
N VAL A 43 -12.48 -2.30 5.84
CA VAL A 43 -11.38 -3.27 5.89
C VAL A 43 -10.59 -3.05 7.16
N GLY A 44 -10.28 -4.14 7.85
CA GLY A 44 -9.42 -4.09 9.03
C GLY A 44 -8.87 -5.47 9.37
N LEU A 45 -8.16 -5.52 10.49
CA LEU A 45 -7.68 -6.77 11.06
C LEU A 45 -8.61 -7.25 12.17
N ARG A 46 -8.90 -8.55 12.16
CA ARG A 46 -9.59 -9.25 13.25
C ARG A 46 -8.81 -10.52 13.57
N ARG A 47 -8.23 -10.59 14.77
CA ARG A 47 -7.33 -11.68 15.20
C ARG A 47 -6.21 -11.96 14.19
N GLY A 48 -5.71 -10.91 13.54
CA GLY A 48 -4.64 -10.94 12.55
C GLY A 48 -5.07 -11.25 11.13
N LYS A 49 -6.32 -11.66 10.88
CA LYS A 49 -6.84 -11.85 9.51
C LYS A 49 -7.33 -10.54 8.93
N VAL A 50 -7.13 -10.34 7.63
CA VAL A 50 -7.73 -9.23 6.90
C VAL A 50 -9.20 -9.54 6.72
N VAL A 51 -10.07 -8.64 7.16
CA VAL A 51 -11.52 -8.77 7.06
C VAL A 51 -12.04 -7.62 6.23
N TYR A 52 -12.69 -7.95 5.11
CA TYR A 52 -13.40 -7.04 4.22
C TYR A 52 -14.90 -7.22 4.44
N ARG A 53 -15.57 -6.16 4.90
CA ARG A 53 -17.03 -6.10 5.05
C ARG A 53 -17.59 -5.05 4.11
N TYR A 54 -18.74 -5.34 3.53
CA TYR A 54 -19.40 -4.41 2.62
C TYR A 54 -20.91 -4.58 2.64
N ASP A 55 -21.60 -3.54 2.22
CA ASP A 55 -23.00 -3.58 1.83
C ASP A 55 -23.12 -2.84 0.50
N VAL A 56 -23.61 -3.55 -0.52
CA VAL A 56 -23.84 -3.05 -1.90
C VAL A 56 -25.34 -2.95 -2.21
N GLY A 57 -26.17 -2.80 -1.18
CA GLY A 57 -27.60 -2.57 -1.27
C GLY A 57 -28.45 -3.85 -1.12
N ASP A 58 -27.81 -4.98 -0.79
CA ASP A 58 -28.48 -6.27 -0.55
C ASP A 58 -28.17 -6.83 0.86
N GLY A 59 -27.60 -5.98 1.73
CA GLY A 59 -27.26 -6.33 3.09
C GLY A 59 -25.77 -6.60 3.30
N LEU A 60 -25.46 -6.79 4.58
CA LEU A 60 -24.09 -6.97 5.06
C LEU A 60 -23.48 -8.27 4.56
N GLU A 61 -22.33 -8.15 3.91
CA GLU A 61 -21.46 -9.26 3.59
C GLU A 61 -20.07 -9.12 4.21
N GLU A 62 -19.42 -10.27 4.47
CA GLU A 62 -18.06 -10.36 5.01
C GLU A 62 -17.25 -11.42 4.27
N ILE A 63 -16.00 -11.07 3.95
CA ILE A 63 -14.95 -11.96 3.45
C ILE A 63 -13.72 -11.76 4.32
N ALA A 64 -13.02 -12.85 4.66
CA ALA A 64 -11.81 -12.78 5.44
C ALA A 64 -10.70 -13.60 4.80
N SER A 65 -9.45 -13.16 4.99
CA SER A 65 -8.28 -13.92 4.56
C SER A 65 -8.23 -15.30 5.20
N THR A 66 -7.68 -16.26 4.46
CA THR A 66 -7.47 -17.64 4.94
C THR A 66 -6.48 -17.64 6.09
N TYR A 67 -5.41 -16.85 5.97
CA TYR A 67 -4.31 -16.79 6.93
C TYR A 67 -4.19 -15.41 7.58
N PRO A 68 -3.70 -15.33 8.83
CA PRO A 68 -3.38 -14.05 9.44
C PRO A 68 -2.13 -13.44 8.80
N VAL A 69 -2.14 -12.11 8.66
CA VAL A 69 -0.95 -11.33 8.27
C VAL A 69 0.05 -11.27 9.42
N ARG A 70 1.33 -11.07 9.09
CA ARG A 70 2.40 -11.00 10.09
C ARG A 70 2.51 -9.58 10.64
N ALA A 71 2.71 -9.48 11.95
CA ALA A 71 2.97 -8.19 12.57
C ALA A 71 4.36 -7.69 12.18
N ASN A 72 4.49 -6.38 11.97
CA ASN A 72 5.70 -5.65 11.58
C ASN A 72 6.28 -6.05 10.21
N GLU A 73 5.49 -6.72 9.37
CA GLU A 73 5.81 -6.98 7.96
C GLU A 73 4.86 -6.21 7.04
N TRP A 74 5.34 -5.87 5.85
CA TRP A 74 4.49 -5.22 4.86
C TRP A 74 3.57 -6.23 4.19
N HIS A 75 2.31 -5.84 4.07
CA HIS A 75 1.29 -6.60 3.39
C HIS A 75 0.57 -5.73 2.38
N ARG A 76 0.26 -6.32 1.22
CA ARG A 76 -0.56 -5.67 0.19
C ARG A 76 -1.96 -6.24 0.27
N ILE A 77 -2.96 -5.38 0.39
CA ILE A 77 -4.37 -5.74 0.40
C ILE A 77 -5.02 -5.11 -0.83
N GLU A 78 -5.66 -5.92 -1.68
CA GLU A 78 -6.47 -5.44 -2.80
C GLU A 78 -7.90 -5.99 -2.66
N LEU A 79 -8.88 -5.10 -2.75
CA LEU A 79 -10.29 -5.42 -2.78
C LEU A 79 -10.80 -5.14 -4.19
N LYS A 80 -11.56 -6.06 -4.75
CA LYS A 80 -12.38 -5.79 -5.94
C LYS A 80 -13.81 -6.14 -5.63
N ASN A 81 -14.76 -5.30 -6.00
CA ASN A 81 -16.17 -5.64 -5.85
C ASN A 81 -16.98 -5.06 -7.01
N ASN A 82 -17.72 -5.92 -7.69
CA ASN A 82 -18.58 -5.57 -8.80
C ASN A 82 -19.92 -6.32 -8.72
N LYS A 83 -20.78 -6.16 -9.73
CA LYS A 83 -22.12 -6.79 -9.76
C LYS A 83 -22.11 -8.30 -9.59
N ASP A 84 -21.05 -8.97 -10.03
CA ASP A 84 -20.97 -10.43 -10.00
C ASP A 84 -20.42 -10.94 -8.67
N LYS A 85 -19.36 -10.27 -8.15
CA LYS A 85 -18.60 -10.78 -7.02
C LYS A 85 -17.71 -9.75 -6.33
N ALA A 86 -17.36 -10.08 -5.10
CA ALA A 86 -16.30 -9.47 -4.32
C ALA A 86 -15.08 -10.42 -4.22
N VAL A 87 -13.88 -9.86 -4.31
CA VAL A 87 -12.61 -10.58 -4.19
C VAL A 87 -11.66 -9.82 -3.28
N LEU A 88 -11.12 -10.53 -2.29
CA LEU A 88 -10.08 -10.07 -1.37
C LEU A 88 -8.76 -10.74 -1.74
N TYR A 89 -7.77 -9.94 -2.11
CA TYR A 89 -6.38 -10.36 -2.32
C TYR A 89 -5.55 -9.89 -1.13
N VAL A 90 -4.82 -10.80 -0.50
CA VAL A 90 -3.82 -10.50 0.52
C VAL A 90 -2.48 -11.08 0.08
N ASP A 91 -1.52 -10.17 -0.08
CA ASP A 91 -0.22 -10.42 -0.70
C ASP A 91 -0.40 -11.08 -2.09
N SER A 92 0.46 -12.04 -2.44
CA SER A 92 0.41 -12.73 -3.74
C SER A 92 -0.25 -14.12 -3.69
N HIS A 93 -0.71 -14.59 -2.53
CA HIS A 93 -1.05 -16.01 -2.35
C HIS A 93 -2.41 -16.28 -1.68
N ASP A 94 -3.03 -15.32 -1.01
CA ASP A 94 -4.34 -15.51 -0.36
C ASP A 94 -5.41 -14.73 -1.13
N ILE A 95 -6.26 -15.45 -1.84
CA ILE A 95 -7.31 -14.90 -2.70
C ILE A 95 -8.62 -15.53 -2.27
N VAL A 96 -9.55 -14.71 -1.79
CA VAL A 96 -10.86 -15.16 -1.31
C VAL A 96 -11.95 -14.45 -2.10
N GLU A 97 -12.84 -15.23 -2.70
CA GLU A 97 -13.92 -14.75 -3.57
C GLU A 97 -15.28 -15.07 -2.96
N LYS A 98 -16.24 -14.16 -3.15
CA LYS A 98 -17.64 -14.34 -2.80
C LYS A 98 -18.53 -13.74 -3.87
N LYS A 99 -19.53 -14.51 -4.32
CA LYS A 99 -20.53 -14.03 -5.27
C LYS A 99 -21.47 -13.04 -4.58
N ASN A 100 -21.88 -12.00 -5.30
CA ASN A 100 -22.94 -11.11 -4.84
C ASN A 100 -24.29 -11.68 -5.30
N GLU A 101 -25.18 -12.00 -4.36
CA GLU A 101 -26.52 -12.50 -4.69
C GLU A 101 -27.48 -11.37 -5.10
N GLY A 102 -27.23 -10.16 -4.61
CA GLY A 102 -27.87 -8.93 -5.05
C GLY A 102 -26.88 -7.78 -5.14
N PHE A 103 -27.18 -6.84 -6.03
CA PHE A 103 -26.38 -5.64 -6.25
C PHE A 103 -27.31 -4.47 -6.59
N ALA A 104 -27.57 -3.62 -5.60
CA ALA A 104 -28.59 -2.58 -5.67
C ALA A 104 -28.05 -1.23 -5.20
N ILE A 105 -26.85 -0.89 -5.66
CA ILE A 105 -26.25 0.42 -5.45
C ILE A 105 -27.05 1.48 -6.23
N SER A 106 -28.09 2.03 -5.63
CA SER A 106 -28.87 3.15 -6.21
C SER A 106 -28.38 4.52 -5.74
N GLU A 107 -27.34 4.55 -4.90
CA GLU A 107 -26.88 5.76 -4.23
C GLU A 107 -25.55 6.27 -4.80
N ALA A 108 -25.36 7.59 -4.70
CA ALA A 108 -24.09 8.21 -5.04
C ALA A 108 -22.93 7.64 -4.20
N PRO A 109 -21.70 7.58 -4.75
CA PRO A 109 -20.54 7.13 -4.01
C PRO A 109 -20.33 7.95 -2.74
N PRO A 110 -19.70 7.36 -1.72
CA PRO A 110 -19.34 8.10 -0.52
C PRO A 110 -18.34 9.23 -0.84
N THR A 111 -18.45 10.34 -0.12
CA THR A 111 -17.61 11.52 -0.34
C THR A 111 -16.36 11.52 0.53
N ASN A 112 -16.38 10.79 1.65
CA ASN A 112 -15.30 10.76 2.63
C ASN A 112 -14.78 9.33 2.81
N ILE A 113 -13.48 9.22 3.05
CA ILE A 113 -12.79 7.98 3.39
C ILE A 113 -12.08 8.19 4.72
N SER A 114 -12.20 7.23 5.62
CA SER A 114 -11.48 7.19 6.89
C SER A 114 -10.38 6.13 6.82
N ILE A 115 -9.15 6.52 7.13
CA ILE A 115 -7.95 5.68 7.07
C ILE A 115 -7.34 5.58 8.47
N GLY A 116 -6.93 4.37 8.87
CA GLY A 116 -6.35 4.10 10.19
C GLY A 116 -7.37 4.07 11.34
N GLY A 117 -8.61 4.46 11.10
CA GLY A 117 -9.68 4.53 12.10
C GLY A 117 -10.64 5.66 11.79
N MET A 118 -11.53 5.96 12.73
CA MET A 118 -12.44 7.11 12.67
C MET A 118 -12.78 7.58 14.08
N GLU A 119 -13.20 8.83 14.20
CA GLU A 119 -13.83 9.32 15.41
C GLU A 119 -15.12 8.53 15.70
N ASN A 120 -15.38 8.24 16.98
CA ASN A 120 -16.59 7.54 17.40
C ASN A 120 -16.84 6.20 16.70
N ILE A 121 -15.81 5.37 16.47
CA ILE A 121 -15.95 4.05 15.82
C ILE A 121 -17.10 3.18 16.38
N GLN A 122 -17.42 3.34 17.67
CA GLN A 122 -18.51 2.64 18.36
C GLN A 122 -19.91 3.03 17.83
N SER A 123 -20.07 4.22 17.26
CA SER A 123 -21.32 4.67 16.62
C SER A 123 -21.50 4.11 15.20
N LYS A 124 -20.52 3.36 14.68
CA LYS A 124 -20.56 2.69 13.37
C LYS A 124 -20.36 1.17 13.51
N PRO A 125 -21.29 0.46 14.17
CA PRO A 125 -21.16 -0.98 14.42
C PRO A 125 -21.06 -1.80 13.12
N GLN A 126 -21.62 -1.32 12.01
CA GLN A 126 -21.53 -1.96 10.69
C GLN A 126 -20.07 -2.14 10.23
N ALA A 127 -19.18 -1.21 10.60
CA ALA A 127 -17.76 -1.29 10.29
C ALA A 127 -17.14 -2.58 10.84
N GLY A 128 -17.63 -3.07 12.00
CA GLY A 128 -17.25 -4.37 12.57
C GLY A 128 -15.91 -4.38 13.33
N PHE A 129 -15.43 -3.22 13.79
CA PHE A 129 -14.19 -3.06 14.53
C PHE A 129 -14.36 -2.10 15.72
N ALA A 130 -13.69 -2.39 16.84
CA ALA A 130 -13.80 -1.61 18.07
C ALA A 130 -12.71 -0.54 18.25
N ARG A 131 -11.65 -0.57 17.42
CA ARG A 131 -10.51 0.33 17.49
C ARG A 131 -9.96 0.65 16.11
N GLY A 132 -9.21 1.74 16.01
CA GLY A 132 -8.39 2.05 14.84
C GLY A 132 -7.21 1.10 14.68
N PHE A 133 -6.67 1.09 13.47
CA PHE A 133 -5.45 0.40 13.11
C PHE A 133 -4.24 1.00 13.84
N ASP A 134 -3.33 0.12 14.25
CA ASP A 134 -2.06 0.49 14.84
C ASP A 134 -0.96 -0.15 13.98
N GLY A 135 -0.23 0.68 13.25
CA GLY A 135 0.71 0.27 12.22
C GLY A 135 1.10 1.42 11.30
N VAL A 136 1.65 1.08 10.14
CA VAL A 136 2.01 2.03 9.08
C VAL A 136 1.12 1.78 7.86
N ILE A 137 0.68 2.84 7.22
CA ILE A 137 -0.03 2.82 5.94
C ILE A 137 0.75 3.74 5.00
N SER A 138 1.07 3.29 3.80
CA SER A 138 1.93 4.05 2.86
C SER A 138 1.31 4.29 1.49
N GLU A 139 0.43 3.40 1.05
CA GLU A 139 -0.20 3.48 -0.27
C GLU A 139 -1.70 3.24 -0.14
N LEU A 140 -2.48 4.11 -0.78
CA LEU A 140 -3.89 3.95 -1.03
C LEU A 140 -4.17 4.26 -2.51
N LEU A 141 -4.69 3.29 -3.25
CA LEU A 141 -5.29 3.52 -4.56
C LEU A 141 -6.78 3.23 -4.50
N VAL A 142 -7.58 4.13 -5.05
CA VAL A 142 -9.02 3.96 -5.20
C VAL A 142 -9.37 4.06 -6.68
N SER A 143 -9.85 2.96 -7.24
CA SER A 143 -10.15 2.76 -8.66
C SER A 143 -9.01 3.24 -9.57
N GLY A 144 -7.78 2.89 -9.20
CA GLY A 144 -6.54 3.22 -9.92
C GLY A 144 -5.97 4.62 -9.64
N ARG A 145 -6.66 5.45 -8.87
CA ARG A 145 -6.17 6.79 -8.50
C ARG A 145 -5.43 6.74 -7.17
N PRO A 146 -4.16 7.21 -7.10
CA PRO A 146 -3.48 7.36 -5.82
C PRO A 146 -4.19 8.44 -5.00
N ILE A 147 -4.38 8.18 -3.70
CA ILE A 147 -4.94 9.13 -2.74
C ILE A 147 -3.84 9.54 -1.77
N ASP A 148 -3.64 10.85 -1.60
CA ASP A 148 -2.78 11.37 -0.55
C ASP A 148 -3.49 11.26 0.80
N ILE A 149 -2.96 10.41 1.68
CA ILE A 149 -3.51 10.15 3.02
C ILE A 149 -2.83 11.00 4.11
N GLY A 150 -1.97 11.94 3.72
CA GLY A 150 -1.21 12.82 4.60
C GLY A 150 -1.59 14.28 4.41
N GLU A 151 -1.07 14.93 3.37
CA GLU A 151 -1.22 16.37 3.16
C GLU A 151 -2.65 16.78 2.80
N GLU A 152 -3.39 15.92 2.09
CA GLU A 152 -4.79 16.19 1.69
C GLU A 152 -5.83 15.69 2.72
N ALA A 153 -5.39 15.28 3.91
CA ALA A 153 -6.31 14.80 4.95
C ALA A 153 -7.26 15.91 5.44
N LEU A 154 -8.57 15.70 5.26
CA LEU A 154 -9.60 16.65 5.72
C LEU A 154 -9.60 16.84 7.25
N ALA A 155 -9.25 15.79 7.99
CA ALA A 155 -9.11 15.78 9.43
C ALA A 155 -8.21 14.62 9.87
N SER A 156 -7.55 14.77 11.01
CA SER A 156 -6.73 13.73 11.63
C SER A 156 -7.07 13.62 13.11
N PHE A 157 -7.17 12.39 13.60
CA PHE A 157 -7.50 12.08 14.98
C PHE A 157 -6.52 11.06 15.56
N GLY A 158 -6.20 11.20 16.84
CA GLY A 158 -5.21 10.35 17.50
C GLY A 158 -3.77 10.73 17.16
N ILE A 159 -2.86 9.78 17.31
CA ILE A 159 -1.42 9.98 17.05
C ILE A 159 -1.14 9.53 15.61
N VAL A 160 -1.07 10.50 14.71
CA VAL A 160 -0.68 10.29 13.31
C VAL A 160 0.64 10.99 13.07
N GLU A 161 1.65 10.21 12.70
CA GLU A 161 2.99 10.71 12.39
C GLU A 161 3.34 10.37 10.95
N GLN A 162 3.75 11.38 10.18
CA GLN A 162 4.32 11.14 8.87
C GLN A 162 5.67 10.44 9.01
N SER A 163 5.94 9.48 8.13
CA SER A 163 7.22 8.77 8.13
C SER A 163 8.36 9.74 7.82
N THR A 164 9.32 9.85 8.74
CA THR A 164 10.54 10.66 8.59
C THR A 164 11.70 9.89 7.96
N ILE A 165 11.44 8.71 7.39
CA ILE A 165 12.47 7.76 7.00
C ILE A 165 13.42 8.29 5.92
N CYS A 166 12.93 9.14 5.02
CA CYS A 166 13.75 9.81 4.01
C CYS A 166 14.23 11.21 4.42
N SER A 167 13.87 11.71 5.61
CA SER A 167 14.27 13.05 6.06
C SER A 167 15.78 13.18 6.28
N ILE A 168 16.46 12.10 6.69
CA ILE A 168 17.92 12.06 6.88
C ILE A 168 18.64 11.44 5.66
N ASN A 169 17.91 11.14 4.57
CA ASN A 169 18.36 10.38 3.40
C ASN A 169 19.35 9.22 3.73
N PRO A 170 18.84 8.01 4.00
CA PRO A 170 19.69 6.84 4.31
C PRO A 170 20.54 6.34 3.13
N CYS A 171 20.35 6.85 1.91
CA CYS A 171 21.05 6.39 0.72
C CYS A 171 22.44 7.03 0.60
N GLN A 172 23.44 6.21 0.27
CA GLN A 172 24.83 6.65 0.11
C GLN A 172 25.10 7.26 -1.27
N HIS A 173 26.24 7.95 -1.42
CA HIS A 173 26.74 8.52 -2.68
C HIS A 173 25.74 9.41 -3.43
N GLY A 174 24.85 10.10 -2.70
CA GLY A 174 23.85 10.98 -3.29
C GLY A 174 22.64 10.25 -3.89
N GLY A 175 22.44 8.97 -3.56
CA GLY A 175 21.24 8.23 -3.94
C GLY A 175 19.97 8.90 -3.42
N LEU A 176 18.87 8.75 -4.18
CA LEU A 176 17.59 9.34 -3.83
C LEU A 176 16.78 8.36 -2.97
N CYS A 177 16.51 8.72 -1.72
CA CYS A 177 15.57 7.98 -0.88
C CYS A 177 14.13 8.20 -1.36
N VAL A 178 13.41 7.12 -1.60
CA VAL A 178 11.98 7.13 -1.89
C VAL A 178 11.26 6.25 -0.88
N PRO A 179 10.18 6.73 -0.21
CA PRO A 179 9.32 5.85 0.57
C PRO A 179 8.81 4.69 -0.29
N ALA A 180 8.86 3.47 0.24
CA ALA A 180 8.56 2.27 -0.52
C ALA A 180 7.97 1.17 0.36
N ASN A 181 7.10 0.35 -0.24
CA ASN A 181 6.37 -0.73 0.43
C ASN A 181 7.24 -2.00 0.57
N VAL A 182 8.45 -1.84 1.10
CA VAL A 182 9.45 -2.89 1.33
C VAL A 182 9.76 -2.97 2.81
N HIS A 183 10.30 -4.09 3.33
CA HIS A 183 10.53 -4.30 4.78
C HIS A 183 11.03 -3.06 5.56
N ARG A 184 11.99 -2.32 4.99
CA ARG A 184 12.55 -1.09 5.59
C ARG A 184 11.68 0.16 5.49
N GLY A 185 10.69 0.23 4.61
CA GLY A 185 9.81 1.39 4.41
C GLY A 185 10.31 2.42 3.41
N PHE A 186 11.48 2.19 2.79
CA PHE A 186 12.05 3.02 1.75
C PHE A 186 12.93 2.19 0.81
N ALA A 187 13.17 2.74 -0.38
CA ALA A 187 14.15 2.24 -1.34
C ALA A 187 15.08 3.37 -1.77
N CYS A 188 16.29 3.03 -2.20
CA CYS A 188 17.24 3.97 -2.77
C CYS A 188 17.22 3.87 -4.29
N ASN A 189 16.91 4.98 -4.97
CA ASN A 189 17.16 5.10 -6.39
C ASN A 189 18.64 5.51 -6.61
N CYS A 190 19.43 4.58 -7.13
CA CYS A 190 20.85 4.76 -7.40
C CYS A 190 21.16 5.26 -8.82
N GLU A 191 20.16 5.53 -9.67
CA GLU A 191 20.37 5.96 -11.06
C GLU A 191 21.19 7.25 -11.20
N ARG A 192 21.13 8.12 -10.18
CA ARG A 192 21.88 9.38 -10.13
C ARG A 192 23.25 9.26 -9.45
N THR A 193 23.59 8.08 -8.95
CA THR A 193 24.90 7.84 -8.34
C THR A 193 25.88 7.43 -9.42
N ASP A 194 27.11 7.96 -9.34
CA ASP A 194 28.15 7.73 -10.34
C ASP A 194 28.67 6.28 -10.29
N GLY A 195 27.93 5.38 -10.95
CA GLY A 195 28.24 3.96 -11.00
C GLY A 195 28.13 3.27 -9.65
N PHE A 196 27.17 3.64 -8.78
CA PHE A 196 26.86 2.87 -7.57
C PHE A 196 25.55 2.10 -7.69
N GLU A 197 25.51 0.95 -7.03
CA GLU A 197 24.37 0.05 -6.93
C GLU A 197 24.33 -0.55 -5.52
N GLY A 198 23.36 -1.43 -5.30
CA GLY A 198 23.10 -2.00 -4.00
C GLY A 198 21.87 -1.40 -3.38
N GLU A 199 21.65 -1.74 -2.12
CA GLU A 199 20.40 -1.48 -1.44
C GLU A 199 20.33 -0.06 -0.87
N PHE A 200 21.51 0.49 -0.55
CA PHE A 200 21.76 1.85 -0.08
C PHE A 200 22.70 2.59 -1.04
N CYS A 201 22.86 2.12 -2.28
CA CYS A 201 23.86 2.62 -3.23
C CYS A 201 25.29 2.57 -2.67
N GLU A 202 25.59 1.56 -1.85
CA GLU A 202 26.83 1.44 -1.09
C GLU A 202 27.97 0.75 -1.87
N ARG A 203 27.65 0.10 -2.99
CA ARG A 203 28.62 -0.67 -3.78
C ARG A 203 28.85 -0.02 -5.13
N ARG A 204 30.10 0.07 -5.59
CA ARG A 204 30.39 0.42 -6.97
C ARG A 204 29.82 -0.65 -7.90
N SER A 205 28.96 -0.26 -8.82
CA SER A 205 28.41 -1.11 -9.86
C SER A 205 29.52 -1.63 -10.75
N ARG A 206 29.41 -2.91 -11.11
CA ARG A 206 30.29 -3.53 -12.11
C ARG A 206 29.76 -3.32 -13.52
N LYS A 207 28.69 -2.54 -13.71
CA LYS A 207 28.14 -2.27 -15.03
C LYS A 207 28.96 -1.16 -15.71
N CYS A 208 29.57 -1.48 -16.85
CA CYS A 208 30.25 -0.55 -17.75
C CYS A 208 29.44 -0.48 -19.05
N ASN A 209 28.96 0.70 -19.43
CA ASN A 209 28.14 0.88 -20.65
C ASN A 209 26.96 -0.12 -20.77
N GLY A 210 26.34 -0.50 -19.64
CA GLY A 210 25.24 -1.48 -19.60
C GLY A 210 25.67 -2.95 -19.46
N GLU A 211 26.95 -3.27 -19.63
CA GLU A 211 27.48 -4.64 -19.52
C GLU A 211 28.14 -4.90 -18.16
N LYS A 212 27.90 -6.08 -17.57
CA LYS A 212 28.53 -6.45 -16.29
C LYS A 212 29.97 -6.89 -16.52
N CYS A 213 30.94 -6.12 -16.03
CA CYS A 213 32.32 -6.57 -15.87
C CYS A 213 32.33 -7.77 -14.91
N ALA A 214 32.56 -8.99 -15.41
CA ALA A 214 32.38 -10.23 -14.65
C ALA A 214 33.10 -10.23 -13.28
N ALA A 215 34.41 -10.47 -13.29
CA ALA A 215 35.29 -10.34 -12.12
C ALA A 215 36.07 -9.01 -12.11
N GLY A 216 35.82 -8.14 -13.09
CA GLY A 216 36.47 -6.84 -13.25
C GLY A 216 35.75 -5.70 -12.54
N SER A 217 36.42 -4.55 -12.47
CA SER A 217 35.85 -3.29 -11.96
C SER A 217 35.66 -2.31 -13.10
N CYS A 218 34.54 -1.59 -13.09
CA CYS A 218 34.29 -0.55 -14.08
C CYS A 218 35.03 0.73 -13.70
N VAL A 219 35.81 1.28 -14.62
CA VAL A 219 36.50 2.57 -14.47
C VAL A 219 36.09 3.54 -15.56
N LEU A 220 36.00 4.81 -15.17
CA LEU A 220 35.81 5.94 -16.06
C LEU A 220 37.17 6.42 -16.55
N ASP A 221 37.30 6.60 -17.85
CA ASP A 221 38.40 7.31 -18.46
C ASP A 221 38.05 8.80 -18.55
N GLU A 222 38.64 9.61 -17.67
CA GLU A 222 38.37 11.05 -17.56
C GLU A 222 38.72 11.84 -18.83
N SER A 223 39.49 11.25 -19.75
CA SER A 223 39.91 11.92 -20.98
C SER A 223 38.85 11.91 -22.09
N ASN A 224 37.97 10.91 -22.08
CA ASN A 224 36.97 10.70 -23.15
C ASN A 224 35.56 10.37 -22.62
N GLY A 225 35.39 10.26 -21.30
CA GLY A 225 34.14 9.87 -20.66
C GLY A 225 33.73 8.41 -20.91
N SER A 226 34.64 7.58 -21.43
CA SER A 226 34.38 6.18 -21.73
C SER A 226 34.52 5.30 -20.49
N HIS A 227 33.68 4.28 -20.40
CA HIS A 227 33.73 3.29 -19.33
C HIS A 227 34.46 2.05 -19.84
N SER A 228 35.47 1.57 -19.11
CA SER A 228 36.22 0.36 -19.44
C SER A 228 36.29 -0.61 -18.26
N CYS A 229 36.20 -1.91 -18.55
CA CYS A 229 36.33 -2.95 -17.54
C CYS A 229 37.81 -3.24 -17.27
N LEU A 230 38.29 -2.91 -16.08
CA LEU A 230 39.59 -3.38 -15.60
C LEU A 230 39.46 -4.82 -15.10
N CYS A 231 40.10 -5.76 -15.80
CA CYS A 231 40.18 -7.15 -15.40
C CYS A 231 41.27 -7.38 -14.33
N PRO A 232 41.08 -8.33 -13.39
CA PRO A 232 42.14 -8.77 -12.50
C PRO A 232 43.36 -9.29 -13.28
N TYR A 233 44.54 -9.22 -12.65
CA TYR A 233 45.80 -9.65 -13.26
C TYR A 233 45.69 -11.05 -13.88
N GLY A 234 46.07 -11.18 -15.16
CA GLY A 234 46.05 -12.44 -15.90
C GLY A 234 44.70 -12.83 -16.53
N ARG A 235 43.72 -11.92 -16.61
CA ARG A 235 42.46 -12.13 -17.36
C ARG A 235 42.26 -11.07 -18.42
N ILE A 236 41.64 -11.45 -19.53
CA ILE A 236 41.18 -10.57 -20.62
C ILE A 236 39.71 -10.89 -20.94
N GLY A 237 38.94 -9.89 -21.34
CA GLY A 237 37.52 -9.98 -21.66
C GLY A 237 37.10 -8.80 -22.51
#